data_AF-A0A3D0HES0-F1
#
_entry.id   AF-A0A3D0HES0-F1
#
_cell.length_a   1.000
_cell.length_b   1.000
_cell.length_c   1.000
_cell.angle_alpha   90.00
_cell.angle_beta   90.00
_cell.angle_gamma   90.00
#
_symmetry.space_group_name_H-M   'P 1'
#
loop_
_entity.id
_entity.type
_entity.pdbx_description
1 polymer ?
#
loop_
_entity_poly.entity_id
_entity_poly.type
_entity_poly.pdbx_seq_one_letter_code
_entity_poly.pdbx_strand_id
1 'polypeptide(L)' 'MSTIIVDVVSAEAAVFSGQAAFVALPGQEGELGILPGHVPLITRIRPGAVRIKK' A
#
# COMPACT_ATOMS: atom_id res chain seq x y z
N MET A 1 9.37 1.32 -16.67
CA MET A 1 9.40 0.88 -15.26
C MET A 1 7.98 0.58 -14.85
N SER A 2 7.72 -0.60 -14.28
CA SER A 2 6.37 -0.98 -13.85
C SER A 2 6.04 -0.29 -12.53
N THR A 3 4.88 0.34 -12.44
CA THR A 3 4.40 1.05 -11.24
C THR A 3 3.08 0.45 -10.79
N ILE A 4 2.79 0.54 -9.49
CA ILE A 4 1.49 0.21 -8.91
C ILE A 4 0.70 1.50 -8.64
N ILE A 5 -0.60 1.46 -8.89
CA ILE A 5 -1.52 2.53 -8.47
C ILE A 5 -1.85 2.28 -7.01
N VAL A 6 -1.69 3.32 -6.19
CA VAL A 6 -1.89 3.25 -4.74
C VAL A 6 -2.89 4.31 -4.36
N ASP A 7 -3.99 3.86 -3.76
CA ASP A 7 -5.03 4.70 -3.21
C ASP A 7 -5.17 4.40 -1.71
N VAL A 8 -4.97 5.42 -0.89
CA VAL A 8 -5.16 5.37 0.56
C VAL A 8 -6.39 6.21 0.87
N VAL A 9 -7.44 5.58 1.38
CA VAL A 9 -8.74 6.20 1.66
C VAL A 9 -9.12 6.03 3.12
N SER A 10 -9.72 7.07 3.70
CA SER A 10 -10.48 6.99 4.96
C SER A 10 -11.98 6.96 4.66
N ALA A 11 -12.81 6.85 5.70
CA ALA A 11 -14.26 6.92 5.56
C ALA A 11 -14.73 8.31 5.07
N GLU A 12 -13.95 9.35 5.35
CA GLU A 12 -14.27 10.75 5.08
C GLU A 12 -13.62 11.29 3.79
N ALA A 13 -12.40 10.86 3.46
CA ALA A 13 -11.67 11.40 2.32
C ALA A 13 -10.58 10.46 1.77
N ALA A 14 -10.18 10.69 0.52
CA ALA A 14 -8.95 10.12 -0.05
C ALA A 14 -7.73 10.83 0.54
N VAL A 15 -6.88 10.08 1.24
CA VAL A 15 -5.66 10.59 1.89
C VAL A 15 -4.51 10.68 0.90
N PHE A 16 -4.42 9.73 -0.03
CA PHE A 16 -3.38 9.69 -1.06
C PHE A 16 -3.84 8.92 -2.29
N SER A 17 -3.52 9.42 -3.47
CA SER A 17 -3.70 8.71 -4.75
C SER A 17 -2.50 8.99 -5.65
N GLY A 18 -1.87 7.94 -6.18
CA GLY A 18 -0.74 8.11 -7.08
C GLY A 18 -0.10 6.81 -7.54
N GLN A 19 0.94 6.95 -8.38
CA GLN A 19 1.77 5.82 -8.81
C GLN A 19 2.98 5.66 -7.89
N ALA A 20 3.30 4.41 -7.55
CA ALA A 20 4.46 4.04 -6.74
C ALA A 20 5.20 2.85 -7.35
N ALA A 21 6.52 2.82 -7.22
CA ALA A 21 7.34 1.65 -7.53
C ALA A 21 7.31 0.60 -6.39
N PHE A 22 7.07 1.03 -5.16
CA PHE A 22 7.06 0.15 -3.98
C PHE A 22 6.22 0.72 -2.85
N VAL A 23 5.47 -0.14 -2.15
CA VAL A 23 4.72 0.21 -0.94
C VAL A 23 5.09 -0.74 0.18
N ALA A 24 5.43 -0.21 1.36
CA ALA A 24 5.57 -0.99 2.58
C ALA A 24 4.58 -0.54 3.64
N LEU A 25 3.97 -1.50 4.33
CA LEU A 25 3.00 -1.25 5.39
C LEU A 25 2.97 -2.41 6.41
N PRO A 26 2.59 -2.14 7.67
CA PRO A 26 2.44 -3.18 8.67
C PRO A 26 1.12 -3.94 8.49
N GLY A 27 1.19 -5.22 8.14
CA GLY A 27 0.08 -6.15 8.06
C GLY A 27 -0.27 -6.80 9.40
N GLN A 28 -1.41 -7.49 9.44
CA GLN A 28 -1.81 -8.23 10.64
C GLN A 28 -0.82 -9.34 11.01
N GLU A 29 -0.17 -9.97 10.05
CA GLU A 29 0.75 -11.11 10.27
C GLU A 29 2.24 -10.74 10.19
N GLY A 30 2.56 -9.46 9.96
CA GLY A 30 3.94 -8.98 9.79
C GLY A 30 4.04 -7.79 8.85
N GLU A 31 5.23 -7.46 8.40
CA GLU A 31 5.44 -6.38 7.43
C GLU A 31 5.09 -6.85 6.01
N LEU A 32 4.34 -6.02 5.27
CA LEU A 32 3.96 -6.24 3.88
C LEU A 32 4.73 -5.28 2.97
N GLY A 33 5.40 -5.84 1.96
CA GLY A 33 6.03 -5.11 0.87
C GLY A 33 5.38 -5.47 -0.46
N ILE A 34 4.80 -4.48 -1.14
CA ILE A 34 4.07 -4.65 -2.40
C ILE A 34 4.91 -4.08 -3.55
N LEU A 35 5.18 -4.93 -4.53
CA LEU A 35 5.89 -4.63 -5.77
C LEU A 35 4.96 -4.78 -6.98
N PRO A 36 5.32 -4.20 -8.15
CA PRO A 36 4.58 -4.41 -9.38
C PRO A 36 4.49 -5.90 -9.75
N GLY A 37 3.28 -6.38 -10.04
CA GLY A 37 3.02 -7.79 -10.36
C GLY A 37 2.73 -8.69 -9.15
N HIS A 38 2.55 -8.12 -7.95
CA HIS A 38 2.09 -8.88 -6.79
C HIS A 38 0.70 -9.49 -7.03
N VAL A 39 0.48 -10.69 -6.50
CA VAL A 39 -0.82 -11.36 -6.57
C VAL A 39 -1.90 -10.58 -5.82
N PRO A 40 -3.17 -10.64 -6.23
CA PRO A 40 -4.25 -10.01 -5.46
C PRO A 40 -4.30 -10.55 -4.03
N LEU A 41 -4.29 -9.65 -3.04
CA LEU A 41 -4.32 -9.99 -1.62
C LEU A 41 -5.26 -9.04 -0.88
N ILE A 42 -6.14 -9.59 -0.06
CA ILE A 42 -6.99 -8.83 0.87
C ILE A 42 -6.57 -9.22 2.28
N THR A 43 -6.14 -8.26 3.09
CA THR A 43 -5.71 -8.50 4.47
C THR A 43 -5.99 -7.30 5.36
N ARG A 44 -6.06 -7.54 6.68
CA ARG A 44 -6.14 -6.47 7.67
C ARG A 44 -4.76 -5.87 7.88
N ILE A 45 -4.71 -4.55 8.06
CA ILE A 45 -3.49 -3.80 8.34
C ILE A 45 -3.46 -3.39 9.81
N ARG A 46 -2.27 -3.25 10.39
CA ARG A 46 -2.08 -2.72 11.74
C ARG A 46 -1.89 -1.20 11.67
N PRO A 47 -2.22 -0.46 12.74
CA PRO A 47 -1.84 0.95 12.84
C PRO A 47 -0.32 1.11 12.75
N GLY A 48 0.16 2.00 11.89
CA GLY A 48 1.57 2.29 11.71
C GLY A 48 1.85 3.14 10.48
N ALA A 49 3.13 3.26 10.12
CA ALA A 49 3.56 4.09 9.00
C ALA A 49 3.48 3.33 7.67
N VAL A 50 2.81 3.92 6.69
CA VAL A 50 2.82 3.44 5.30
C VAL A 50 3.91 4.19 4.54
N ARG A 51 4.83 3.45 3.93
CA ARG A 51 5.94 4.00 3.14
C ARG A 51 5.67 3.78 1.67
N ILE A 52 5.48 4.86 0.93
CA ILE A 52 5.23 4.84 -0.51
C ILE A 52 6.45 5.41 -1.21
N LYS A 53 7.09 4.61 -2.07
CA LYS A 53 8.22 5.05 -2.89
C LYS A 53 7.77 5.18 -4.34
N LYS A 54 7.90 6.38 -4.89
CA LYS A 54 7.68 6.64 -6.33
C LYS A 54 8.68 5.87 -7.18
#